data_AF-A0A2K8UHL2-F1
#
_entry.id   AF-A0A2K8UHL2-F1
#
_cell.length_a   1.000
_cell.length_b   1.000
_cell.length_c   1.000
_cell.angle_alpha   90.00
_cell.angle_beta   90.00
_cell.angle_gamma   90.00
#
_symmetry.space_group_name_H-M   'P 1'
#
loop_
_entity.id
_entity.type
_entity.pdbx_description
1 polymer ?
#
loop_
_entity_poly.entity_id
_entity_poly.type
_entity_poly.pdbx_seq_one_letter_code
_entity_poly.pdbx_strand_id
1 'polypeptide(L)' 'MITVSSVEFQRNFGRYQDVALTEPVAVTRNGRDRLVLLSVDE' A
#
# COMPACT_ATOMS: atom_id res chain seq x y z
N MET A 1 2.96 -9.09 -3.28
CA MET A 1 2.77 -7.64 -3.49
C MET A 1 1.35 -7.41 -3.95
N ILE A 2 0.59 -6.60 -3.21
CA ILE A 2 -0.77 -6.21 -3.57
C ILE A 2 -0.81 -4.78 -4.13
N THR A 3 -1.82 -4.47 -4.94
CA THR A 3 -2.03 -3.12 -5.49
C THR A 3 -3.38 -2.58 -5.05
N VAL A 4 -3.39 -1.36 -4.51
CA VAL A 4 -4.60 -0.69 -4.00
C VAL A 4 -4.70 0.74 -4.52
N SER A 5 -5.92 1.28 -4.53
CA SER A 5 -6.10 2.70 -4.86
C SER A 5 -5.71 3.60 -3.70
N SER A 6 -5.31 4.83 -3.98
CA SER A 6 -5.04 5.85 -2.95
C SER A 6 -6.25 6.07 -2.02
N VAL A 7 -7.48 5.93 -2.55
CA VAL A 7 -8.71 6.09 -1.78
C VAL A 7 -8.91 4.94 -0.79
N GLU A 8 -8.74 3.70 -1.26
CA GLU A 8 -8.79 2.50 -0.40
C GLU A 8 -7.69 2.55 0.66
N PHE A 9 -6.47 2.91 0.25
CA PHE A 9 -5.32 3.03 1.13
C PHE A 9 -5.55 4.03 2.27
N GLN A 10 -6.04 5.23 1.95
CA GLN A 10 -6.33 6.27 2.95
C GLN A 10 -7.46 5.87 3.91
N ARG A 11 -8.50 5.20 3.42
CA ARG A 11 -9.63 4.75 4.25
C ARG A 11 -9.27 3.63 5.21
N ASN A 12 -8.32 2.77 4.83
CA ASN A 12 -7.93 1.58 5.59
C ASN A 12 -6.44 1.59 5.93
N PHE A 13 -5.89 2.76 6.32
CA PHE A 13 -4.45 2.95 6.47
C PHE A 13 -3.80 1.91 7.39
N GLY A 14 -4.35 1.69 8.59
CA GLY A 14 -3.80 0.71 9.53
C GLY A 14 -3.74 -0.72 8.96
N ARG A 15 -4.80 -1.18 8.28
CA ARG A 15 -4.81 -2.49 7.62
C ARG A 15 -3.66 -2.64 6.63
N TYR A 16 -3.40 -1.61 5.82
CA TYR A 16 -2.33 -1.69 4.82
C TYR A 16 -0.95 -1.49 5.40
N GLN A 17 -0.81 -0.84 6.56
CA GLN A 17 0.44 -0.90 7.34
C GLN A 17 0.72 -2.33 7.80
N ASP A 18 -0.27 -3.02 8.36
CA ASP A 18 -0.11 -4.40 8.82
C ASP A 18 0.26 -5.34 7.65
N VAL A 19 -0.39 -5.17 6.48
CA VAL A 19 -0.04 -5.93 5.28
C VAL A 19 1.40 -5.63 4.84
N ALA A 20 1.82 -4.37 4.87
CA ALA A 20 3.15 -3.95 4.46
C ALA A 20 4.28 -4.52 5.34
N LEU A 21 3.98 -4.97 6.56
CA LEU A 21 4.93 -5.73 7.39
C LEU A 21 5.20 -7.14 6.86
N THR A 22 4.32 -7.68 6.01
CA THR A 22 4.43 -9.03 5.45
C THR A 22 4.68 -9.07 3.94
N GLU A 23 4.21 -8.08 3.19
CA GLU A 23 4.45 -7.95 1.75
C GLU A 23 4.30 -6.51 1.25
N PRO A 24 5.01 -6.08 0.19
CA PRO A 24 4.87 -4.73 -0.35
C PRO A 24 3.46 -4.40 -0.85
N VAL A 25 3.03 -3.17 -0.64
CA VAL A 25 1.73 -2.62 -1.05
C VAL A 25 1.94 -1.48 -2.05
N ALA A 26 1.65 -1.70 -3.34
CA ALA A 26 1.59 -0.63 -4.33
C ALA A 26 0.33 0.21 -4.15
N VAL A 27 0.50 1.52 -4.11
CA VAL A 27 -0.60 2.49 -4.07
C VAL A 27 -0.68 3.21 -5.41
N THR A 28 -1.86 3.17 -6.03
CA THR A 28 -2.15 3.79 -7.31
C THR A 28 -2.94 5.08 -7.16
N ARG A 29 -2.78 6.00 -8.11
CA ARG A 29 -3.63 7.18 -8.27
C ARG A 29 -4.05 7.30 -9.72
N ASN A 30 -5.37 7.35 -9.98
CA ASN A 30 -5.94 7.39 -11.33
C ASN A 30 -5.41 6.25 -12.23
N GLY A 31 -5.34 5.03 -11.67
CA GLY A 31 -4.89 3.83 -12.39
C GLY A 31 -3.39 3.75 -12.67
N ARG A 32 -2.57 4.66 -12.12
CA ARG A 32 -1.11 4.65 -12.28
C ARG A 32 -0.43 4.44 -10.94
N ASP A 33 0.63 3.65 -10.93
CA ASP A 33 1.47 3.44 -9.75
C ASP A 33 2.06 4.77 -9.27
N ARG A 34 2.00 5.00 -7.95
CA ARG A 34 2.44 6.26 -7.35
C ARG A 34 3.53 6.05 -6.32
N LEU A 35 3.35 5.08 -5.43
CA LEU A 35 4.29 4.72 -4.38
C LEU A 35 4.11 3.25 -3.97
N VAL A 36 5.08 2.74 -3.22
CA VAL A 36 4.99 1.45 -2.54
C VAL A 36 5.15 1.70 -1.05
N LEU A 37 4.28 1.11 -0.24
CA LEU A 37 4.47 0.96 1.20
C LEU A 37 5.13 -0.39 1.45
N LEU A 38 6.21 -0.39 2.22
CA LEU A 38 6.99 -1.56 2.59
C LEU A 38 7.45 -1.42 4.04
N SER A 39 7.74 -2.56 4.67
CA SER A 39 8.45 -2.60 5.95
C SER A 39 9.82 -1.94 5.81
N VAL A 40 10.31 -1.32 6.88
CA VAL A 40 11.68 -0.78 6.93
C VAL A 40 12.71 -1.91 7.03
N ASP A 41 12.34 -3.01 7.68
CA ASP A 41 13.23 -4.14 7.98
C ASP A 41 13.25 -5.21 6.86
N GLU A 42 12.77 -4.87 5.65
CA GLU A 42 12.74 -5.78 4.49
C GLU A 42 14.14 -6.21 4.01
#